data_AF-A0A2V7UZ53-F1
#
_entry.id   AF-A0A2V7UZ53-F1
#
_cell.length_a   1.000
_cell.length_b   1.000
_cell.length_c   1.000
_cell.angle_alpha   90.00
_cell.angle_beta   90.00
_cell.angle_gamma   90.00
#
_symmetry.space_group_name_H-M   'P 1'
#
loop_
_entity.id
_entity.type
_entity.pdbx_description
1 polymer ?
#
loop_
_entity_poly.entity_id
_entity_poly.type
_entity_poly.pdbx_seq_one_letter_code
_entity_poly.pdbx_strand_id
1 'polypeptide(L)'
;ALLGVDAETGVFMLLYLDLAYEQARREGRMKSMADLKDAIVEGAVKRLRPKVMTVTVMFMGLVPIMWSHGTGSDVMRRIAAPMIGGIFTSFLMELLVYPVIYEIWKTREVRREAGAQ
;
A
#
# COMPACT_ATOMS: atom_id res chain seq x y z
N ALA A 1 16.87 -2.56 7.33
CA ALA A 1 15.56 -3.04 7.84
C ALA A 1 14.41 -2.40 7.06
N LEU A 2 14.23 -1.07 7.14
CA LEU A 2 13.08 -0.37 6.54
C LEU A 2 12.89 -0.58 5.03
N LEU A 3 13.95 -0.44 4.24
CA LEU A 3 13.91 -0.68 2.78
C LEU A 3 13.40 -2.09 2.41
N GLY A 4 13.70 -3.10 3.23
CA GLY A 4 13.22 -4.47 2.98
C GLY A 4 11.74 -4.63 3.28
N VAL A 5 11.26 -3.99 4.35
CA VAL A 5 9.83 -3.97 4.73
C VAL A 5 9.02 -3.22 3.67
N ASP A 6 9.52 -2.08 3.17
CA ASP A 6 8.87 -1.33 2.08
C ASP A 6 8.84 -2.11 0.76
N ALA A 7 9.90 -2.88 0.45
CA ALA A 7 9.91 -3.74 -0.73
C ALA A 7 8.86 -4.87 -0.61
N GLU A 8 8.72 -5.48 0.57
CA GLU A 8 7.72 -6.51 0.83
C GLU A 8 6.30 -5.96 0.68
N THR A 9 5.98 -4.82 1.30
CA THR A 9 4.66 -4.18 1.20
C THR A 9 4.34 -3.74 -0.21
N GLY A 10 5.33 -3.24 -0.95
CA GLY A 10 5.22 -2.87 -2.36
C GLY A 10 4.90 -4.05 -3.28
N VAL A 11 5.58 -5.19 -3.10
CA VAL A 11 5.32 -6.41 -3.88
C VAL A 11 3.95 -7.00 -3.55
N PHE A 12 3.55 -7.02 -2.26
CA PHE A 12 2.19 -7.44 -1.86
C PHE A 12 1.11 -6.58 -2.52
N MET A 13 1.32 -5.27 -2.62
CA MET A 13 0.42 -4.37 -3.32
C MET A 13 0.26 -4.71 -4.80
N LEU A 14 1.36 -4.94 -5.51
CA LEU A 14 1.35 -5.31 -6.92
C LEU A 14 0.63 -6.65 -7.12
N LEU A 15 0.96 -7.65 -6.32
CA LEU A 15 0.31 -8.98 -6.37
C LEU A 15 -1.21 -8.87 -6.19
N TYR A 16 -1.66 -8.10 -5.20
CA TYR A 16 -3.10 -7.89 -5.01
C TYR A 16 -3.72 -7.11 -6.17
N LEU A 17 -3.00 -6.17 -6.81
CA LEU A 17 -3.51 -5.40 -7.96
C LEU A 17 -3.75 -6.32 -9.15
N ASP A 18 -2.81 -7.23 -9.41
CA ASP A 18 -2.95 -8.26 -10.44
C ASP A 18 -4.11 -9.21 -10.14
N LEU A 19 -4.22 -9.71 -8.90
CA LEU A 19 -5.33 -10.57 -8.48
C LEU A 19 -6.68 -9.88 -8.68
N ALA A 20 -6.82 -8.63 -8.24
CA ALA A 20 -8.05 -7.87 -8.40
C ALA A 20 -8.41 -7.64 -9.88
N TYR A 21 -7.40 -7.38 -10.72
CA TYR A 21 -7.59 -7.19 -12.15
C TYR A 21 -7.99 -8.49 -12.86
N GLU A 22 -7.31 -9.59 -12.59
CA GLU A 22 -7.65 -10.91 -13.14
C GLU A 22 -9.06 -11.35 -12.71
N GLN A 23 -9.43 -11.08 -11.47
CA GLN A 23 -10.74 -11.43 -10.93
C GLN A 23 -11.86 -10.61 -11.59
N ALA A 24 -11.67 -9.29 -11.74
CA ALA A 24 -12.62 -8.44 -12.47
C ALA A 24 -12.75 -8.83 -13.96
N ARG A 25 -11.64 -9.29 -14.58
CA ARG A 25 -11.62 -9.79 -15.95
C ARG A 25 -12.35 -11.14 -16.08
N ARG A 26 -12.14 -12.06 -15.14
CA ARG A 26 -12.82 -13.36 -15.10
C ARG A 26 -14.32 -13.24 -14.88
N GLU A 27 -14.75 -12.26 -14.09
CA GLU A 27 -16.16 -12.02 -13.80
C GLU A 27 -16.87 -11.18 -14.87
N GLY A 28 -16.15 -10.79 -15.94
CA GLY A 28 -16.73 -10.02 -17.05
C GLY A 28 -17.22 -8.63 -16.66
N ARG A 29 -16.73 -8.07 -15.54
CA ARG A 29 -17.12 -6.75 -15.00
C ARG A 29 -16.33 -5.57 -15.61
N MET A 30 -15.38 -5.85 -16.51
CA MET A 30 -14.67 -4.79 -17.25
C MET A 30 -15.39 -4.45 -18.55
N LYS A 31 -16.49 -3.68 -18.44
CA LYS A 31 -17.29 -3.25 -19.60
C LYS A 31 -17.29 -1.73 -19.82
N SER A 32 -16.83 -0.94 -18.85
CA SER A 32 -16.86 0.53 -18.90
C SER A 32 -15.75 1.16 -18.03
N MET A 33 -15.33 2.39 -18.36
CA MET A 33 -14.40 3.19 -17.52
C MET A 33 -14.93 3.45 -16.10
N ALA A 34 -16.26 3.49 -15.93
CA ALA A 34 -16.87 3.68 -14.62
C ALA A 34 -16.72 2.44 -13.73
N ASP A 35 -16.92 1.25 -14.29
CA ASP A 35 -16.76 -0.03 -13.57
C ASP A 35 -15.30 -0.25 -13.14
N LEU A 36 -14.37 0.22 -13.97
CA LEU A 36 -12.95 0.18 -13.66
C LEU A 36 -12.61 1.11 -12.48
N LYS A 37 -13.20 2.32 -12.43
CA LYS A 37 -12.99 3.26 -11.34
C LYS A 37 -13.57 2.73 -10.03
N ASP A 38 -14.74 2.11 -10.09
CA ASP A 38 -15.38 1.48 -8.92
C ASP A 38 -14.59 0.27 -8.41
N ALA A 39 -14.09 -0.58 -9.30
CA ALA A 39 -13.23 -1.71 -8.93
C ALA A 39 -11.88 -1.26 -8.31
N ILE A 40 -11.33 -0.13 -8.75
CA ILE A 40 -10.12 0.48 -8.17
C ILE A 40 -10.40 1.01 -6.78
N VAL A 41 -11.50 1.73 -6.59
CA VAL A 41 -11.88 2.28 -5.28
C VAL A 41 -12.19 1.17 -4.30
N GLU A 42 -12.98 0.17 -4.70
CA GLU A 42 -13.30 -0.99 -3.86
C GLU A 42 -12.03 -1.80 -3.53
N GLY A 43 -11.14 -1.97 -4.52
CA GLY A 43 -9.84 -2.62 -4.35
C GLY A 43 -8.88 -1.84 -3.45
N ALA A 44 -8.87 -0.50 -3.52
CA ALA A 44 -8.06 0.37 -2.68
C ALA A 44 -8.51 0.32 -1.21
N VAL A 45 -9.84 0.35 -0.97
CA VAL A 45 -10.41 0.26 0.38
C VAL A 45 -10.17 -1.12 1.01
N LYS A 46 -10.28 -2.21 0.24
CA LYS A 46 -9.98 -3.56 0.74
C LYS A 46 -8.51 -3.75 1.16
N ARG A 47 -7.58 -3.02 0.55
CA ARG A 47 -6.13 -3.06 0.89
C ARG A 47 -5.77 -2.19 2.08
N LEU A 48 -6.56 -1.14 2.32
CA LEU A 48 -6.33 -0.25 3.44
C LEU A 48 -6.38 -1.01 4.77
N ARG A 49 -7.29 -2.00 4.90
CA ARG A 49 -7.38 -2.83 6.12
C ARG A 49 -6.09 -3.60 6.42
N PRO A 50 -5.54 -4.43 5.50
CA PRO A 50 -4.26 -5.10 5.70
C PRO A 50 -3.09 -4.15 5.99
N LYS A 51 -2.96 -3.02 5.28
CA LYS A 51 -1.83 -2.11 5.51
C LYS A 51 -1.91 -1.37 6.85
N VAL A 52 -3.12 -0.94 7.24
CA VAL A 52 -3.32 -0.33 8.56
C VAL A 52 -3.04 -1.35 9.66
N MET A 53 -3.39 -2.62 9.47
CA MET A 53 -3.09 -3.69 10.42
C MET A 53 -1.58 -3.85 10.65
N THR A 54 -0.76 -3.95 9.59
CA THR A 54 0.69 -4.10 9.74
C THR A 54 1.34 -2.89 10.38
N VAL A 55 0.96 -1.68 9.97
CA VAL A 55 1.47 -0.44 10.57
C VAL A 55 1.10 -0.35 12.05
N THR A 56 -0.12 -0.73 12.42
CA THR A 56 -0.58 -0.74 13.82
C THR A 56 0.22 -1.73 14.66
N VAL A 57 0.45 -2.95 14.16
CA VAL A 57 1.26 -3.98 14.85
C VAL A 57 2.70 -3.50 15.05
N MET A 58 3.31 -2.87 14.04
CA MET A 58 4.66 -2.31 14.17
C MET A 58 4.71 -1.20 15.21
N PHE A 59 3.74 -0.27 15.22
CA PHE A 59 3.68 0.75 16.26
C PHE A 59 3.51 0.12 17.65
N MET A 60 2.62 -0.86 17.82
CA MET A 60 2.46 -1.55 19.10
C MET A 60 3.75 -2.26 19.58
N GLY A 61 4.58 -2.76 18.67
CA GLY A 61 5.87 -3.37 19.01
C GLY A 61 6.99 -2.36 19.31
N LEU A 62 7.00 -1.21 18.63
CA LEU A 62 8.08 -0.22 18.72
C LEU A 62 7.81 0.86 19.79
N VAL A 63 6.55 1.18 20.07
CA VAL A 63 6.14 2.18 21.07
C VAL A 63 6.64 1.83 22.49
N PRO A 64 6.54 0.58 22.98
CA PRO A 64 7.07 0.22 24.29
C PRO A 64 8.61 0.36 24.37
N ILE A 65 9.31 0.10 23.27
CA ILE A 65 10.76 0.25 23.18
C ILE A 65 11.16 1.72 23.34
N MET A 66 10.35 2.64 22.78
CA MET A 66 10.53 4.08 22.94
C MET A 66 10.38 4.57 24.39
N TRP A 67 9.57 3.89 25.20
CA TRP A 67 9.32 4.23 26.62
C TRP A 67 10.17 3.45 27.62
N SER A 68 10.96 2.47 27.15
CA SER A 68 11.85 1.71 28.03
C SER A 68 13.02 2.57 28.53
N HIS A 69 13.28 2.53 29.83
CA HIS A 69 14.37 3.28 30.50
C HIS A 69 15.45 2.35 31.11
N GLY A 70 15.51 1.08 30.67
CA GLY A 70 16.51 0.12 31.12
C GLY A 70 17.89 0.32 30.47
N THR A 71 18.91 -0.39 30.98
CA THR A 71 20.24 -0.47 30.35
C THR A 71 20.13 -0.98 28.91
N GLY A 72 20.75 -0.27 27.95
CA GLY A 72 20.66 -0.57 26.52
C GLY A 72 19.46 0.04 25.78
N SER A 73 18.55 0.73 26.49
CA SER A 73 17.41 1.43 25.88
C SER A 73 17.84 2.52 24.88
N ASP A 74 18.93 3.24 25.15
CA ASP A 74 19.47 4.26 24.24
C ASP A 74 19.84 3.70 22.88
N VAL A 75 20.42 2.49 22.84
CA VAL A 75 20.78 1.82 21.57
C VAL A 75 19.51 1.40 20.84
N MET A 76 18.54 0.82 21.54
CA MET A 76 17.28 0.38 20.93
C MET A 76 16.43 1.55 20.41
N ARG A 77 16.37 2.68 21.13
CA ARG A 77 15.67 3.90 20.67
C ARG A 77 16.29 4.46 19.39
N ARG A 78 17.62 4.46 19.27
CA ARG A 78 18.32 4.93 18.05
C ARG A 78 18.00 4.08 16.82
N ILE A 79 17.65 2.80 17.01
CA ILE A 79 17.24 1.90 15.93
C ILE A 79 15.73 2.02 15.66
N ALA A 80 14.90 2.10 16.70
CA ALA A 80 13.44 2.12 16.58
C ALA A 80 12.88 3.47 16.08
N ALA A 81 13.46 4.61 16.50
CA ALA A 81 13.00 5.93 16.12
C ALA A 81 12.95 6.18 14.59
N PRO A 82 14.01 5.90 13.82
CA PRO A 82 13.94 6.03 12.36
C PRO A 82 13.00 5.01 11.72
N MET A 83 12.78 3.85 12.35
CA MET A 83 11.81 2.88 11.83
C MET A 83 10.38 3.38 11.91
N ILE A 84 9.97 3.91 13.06
CA ILE A 84 8.65 4.51 13.29
C ILE A 84 8.38 5.61 12.24
N GLY A 85 9.32 6.54 12.08
CA GLY A 85 9.18 7.64 11.11
C GLY A 85 9.17 7.16 9.66
N GLY A 86 10.04 6.21 9.31
CA GLY A 86 10.13 5.65 7.97
C GLY A 86 8.86 4.89 7.58
N ILE A 87 8.37 3.96 8.42
CA ILE A 87 7.15 3.19 8.16
C ILE A 87 5.94 4.12 8.02
N PHE A 88 5.83 5.14 8.88
CA PHE A 88 4.73 6.10 8.79
C PHE A 88 4.75 6.87 7.48
N THR A 89 5.93 7.37 7.09
CA THR A 89 6.12 8.16 5.88
C THR A 89 5.90 7.29 4.64
N SER A 90 6.47 6.09 4.61
CA SER A 90 6.27 5.11 3.52
C SER A 90 4.81 4.69 3.40
N PHE A 91 4.11 4.41 4.51
CA PHE A 91 2.68 4.10 4.49
C PHE A 91 1.84 5.24 3.90
N LEU A 92 2.11 6.49 4.32
CA LEU A 92 1.41 7.66 3.79
C LEU A 92 1.69 7.85 2.30
N MET A 93 2.96 7.71 1.90
CA MET A 93 3.41 7.78 0.51
C MET A 93 2.72 6.69 -0.32
N GLU A 94 2.67 5.45 0.15
CA GLU A 94 2.02 4.36 -0.55
C GLU A 94 0.51 4.59 -0.72
N LEU A 95 -0.16 5.08 0.32
CA LEU A 95 -1.61 5.30 0.32
C LEU A 95 -1.99 6.48 -0.57
N LEU A 96 -1.16 7.52 -0.66
CA LEU A 96 -1.40 8.68 -1.53
C LEU A 96 -0.91 8.45 -2.97
N VAL A 97 0.29 7.91 -3.14
CA VAL A 97 0.97 7.84 -4.45
C VAL A 97 0.48 6.66 -5.29
N TYR A 98 0.29 5.48 -4.71
CA TYR A 98 -0.12 4.32 -5.51
C TYR A 98 -1.52 4.43 -6.15
N PRO A 99 -2.59 4.93 -5.48
CA PRO A 99 -3.88 5.08 -6.16
C PRO A 99 -3.79 6.11 -7.29
N VAL A 100 -3.02 7.18 -7.12
CA VAL A 100 -2.80 8.20 -8.15
C VAL A 100 -2.03 7.63 -9.35
N ILE A 101 -0.94 6.87 -9.10
CA ILE A 101 -0.20 6.19 -10.18
C ILE A 101 -1.10 5.20 -10.90
N TYR A 102 -1.90 4.41 -10.18
CA TYR A 102 -2.81 3.44 -10.77
C TYR A 102 -3.90 4.13 -11.61
N GLU A 103 -4.50 5.21 -11.11
CA GLU A 103 -5.49 6.00 -11.86
C GLU A 103 -4.89 6.56 -13.17
N ILE A 104 -3.66 7.11 -13.12
CA ILE A 104 -2.97 7.64 -14.30
C ILE A 104 -2.65 6.55 -15.32
N TRP A 105 -2.10 5.42 -14.87
CA TRP A 105 -1.68 4.31 -15.74
C TRP A 105 -2.90 3.68 -16.43
N LYS A 106 -3.97 3.45 -15.68
CA LYS A 106 -5.22 2.88 -16.20
C LYS A 106 -5.97 3.83 -17.13
N THR A 107 -5.99 5.13 -16.82
CA THR A 107 -6.60 6.15 -17.68
C THR A 107 -5.92 6.22 -19.04
N ARG A 108 -4.60 6.03 -19.11
CA ARG A 108 -3.86 5.96 -20.38
C ARG A 108 -4.19 4.72 -21.20
N GLU A 109 -4.37 3.58 -20.55
CA GLU A 109 -4.70 2.32 -21.23
C GLU A 109 -6.11 2.35 -21.83
N VAL A 110 -7.11 2.85 -21.09
CA VAL A 110 -8.46 2.97 -21.63
C VAL A 110 -8.56 4.04 -22.72
N ARG A 111 -7.81 5.15 -22.64
CA ARG A 111 -7.74 6.13 -23.73
C ARG A 111 -7.16 5.55 -25.01
N ARG A 112 -6.25 4.57 -24.91
CA ARG A 112 -5.61 3.93 -26.04
C ARG A 112 -6.54 2.94 -26.73
N GLU A 113 -7.41 2.28 -25.98
CA GLU A 113 -8.48 1.42 -26.52
C GLU A 113 -9.62 2.24 -27.14
N ALA A 114 -9.98 3.39 -26.56
CA ALA A 114 -11.00 4.29 -27.09
C ALA A 114 -10.58 5.05 -28.37
N GLY A 115 -9.28 5.16 -28.65
CA GLY A 115 -8.75 5.71 -29.90
C GLY A 115 -8.50 4.67 -31.00
N ALA A 116 -8.73 3.38 -30.71
CA ALA A 116 -8.59 2.27 -31.64
C ALA A 116 -9.96 1.75 -32.16
N GLN A 117 -11.06 2.42 -31.80
CA GLN A 117 -12.41 2.21 -32.37
C GLN A 117 -12.75 3.32 -33.35
#